data_AF-A0A7W7HN45-F1
#
_entry.id   AF-A0A7W7HN45-F1
#
_cell.length_a   1.000
_cell.length_b   1.000
_cell.length_c   1.000
_cell.angle_alpha   90.00
_cell.angle_beta   90.00
_cell.angle_gamma   90.00
#
_symmetry.space_group_name_H-M   'P 1'
#
loop_
_entity.id
_entity.type
_entity.pdbx_description
1 polymer ?
#
loop_
_entity_poly.entity_id
_entity_poly.type
_entity_poly.pdbx_seq_one_letter_code
_entity_poly.pdbx_strand_id
1 'polypeptide(L)'
;MIKFRVRSYQDRMAGYRRVLEARSPETTLERLRELAGDEIRPVRLWTARNPRTPADALARLLGDADESVQWNALLHTGTPGTALEWLADEEEARYGVRHFLCRSLIVHHPNTPDALRRRLLRAGACGCPKWCGGRIPFRRLT
;
A
#
# COMPACT_ATOMS: atom_id res chain seq x y z
N MET A 1 31.50 9.76 9.57
CA MET A 1 30.73 10.88 10.17
C MET A 1 29.42 11.04 9.42
N ILE A 2 28.29 10.67 10.03
CA ILE A 2 26.96 10.89 9.43
C ILE A 2 26.53 12.33 9.79
N LYS A 3 26.41 13.21 8.79
CA LYS A 3 25.90 14.57 8.99
C LYS A 3 24.37 14.52 9.10
N PHE A 4 23.83 14.69 10.30
CA PHE A 4 22.41 14.96 10.46
C PHE A 4 22.12 16.37 9.95
N ARG A 5 21.55 16.50 8.75
CA ARG A 5 21.06 17.78 8.23
C ARG A 5 19.75 18.11 8.95
N VAL A 6 19.77 19.11 9.81
CA VAL A 6 18.55 19.68 10.42
C VAL A 6 17.78 20.42 9.33
N ARG A 7 16.50 20.07 9.13
CA ARG A 7 15.64 20.70 8.12
C ARG A 7 15.26 22.13 8.53
N SER A 8 15.44 23.07 7.61
CA SER A 8 15.00 24.46 7.81
C SER A 8 13.47 24.55 7.91
N TYR A 9 12.96 25.71 8.36
CA TYR A 9 11.52 25.97 8.35
C TYR A 9 10.94 25.85 6.93
N GLN A 10 11.66 26.37 5.92
CA GLN A 10 11.24 26.30 4.53
C GLN A 10 11.20 24.84 4.03
N ASP A 11 12.19 24.03 4.40
CA ASP A 11 12.21 22.59 4.06
C ASP A 11 11.02 21.85 4.70
N ARG A 12 10.71 22.15 5.97
CA ARG A 12 9.55 21.59 6.68
C ARG A 12 8.24 22.04 6.03
N MET A 13 8.13 23.31 5.66
CA MET A 13 6.93 23.86 5.04
C MET A 13 6.73 23.33 3.62
N ALA A 14 7.80 23.09 2.87
CA ALA A 14 7.74 22.39 1.59
C ALA A 14 7.22 20.95 1.74
N GLY A 15 7.64 20.24 2.80
CA GLY A 15 7.06 18.93 3.13
C GLY A 15 5.58 19.00 3.49
N TYR A 16 5.18 20.00 4.27
CA TYR A 16 3.78 20.19 4.65
C TYR A 16 2.89 20.48 3.42
N ARG A 17 3.32 21.34 2.50
CA ARG A 17 2.58 21.60 1.25
C ARG A 17 2.39 20.34 0.41
N ARG A 18 3.44 19.53 0.24
CA ARG A 18 3.34 18.25 -0.47
C ARG A 18 2.40 17.25 0.21
N VAL A 19 2.28 17.28 1.55
CA VAL A 19 1.26 16.51 2.27
C VAL A 19 -0.14 17.00 1.92
N LEU A 20 -0.37 18.32 1.84
CA LEU A 20 -1.67 18.86 1.45
C LEU A 20 -2.02 18.49 0.00
N GLU A 21 -1.05 18.56 -0.91
CA GLU A 21 -1.20 18.06 -2.29
C GLU A 21 -1.57 16.58 -2.28
N ALA A 22 -0.82 15.73 -1.59
CA ALA A 22 -1.10 14.29 -1.52
C ALA A 22 -2.50 13.98 -0.97
N ARG A 23 -3.05 14.82 -0.08
CA ARG A 23 -4.40 14.66 0.48
C ARG A 23 -5.52 15.16 -0.42
N SER A 24 -5.22 16.04 -1.36
CA SER A 24 -6.24 16.70 -2.17
C SER A 24 -6.81 15.75 -3.22
N PRO A 25 -8.15 15.64 -3.35
CA PRO A 25 -8.78 14.90 -4.44
C PRO A 25 -8.62 15.59 -5.81
N GLU A 26 -8.13 16.83 -5.83
CA GLU A 26 -7.85 17.58 -7.07
C GLU A 26 -6.42 17.37 -7.59
N THR A 27 -5.58 16.67 -6.83
CA THR A 27 -4.20 16.40 -7.26
C THR A 27 -4.20 15.48 -8.47
N THR A 28 -3.45 15.89 -9.50
CA THR A 28 -3.38 15.18 -10.76
C THR A 28 -2.74 13.81 -10.59
N LEU A 29 -3.12 12.87 -11.47
CA LEU A 29 -2.57 11.50 -11.44
C LEU A 29 -1.05 11.49 -11.59
N GLU A 30 -0.52 12.35 -12.47
CA GLU A 30 0.93 12.54 -12.67
C GLU A 30 1.59 13.03 -11.38
N ARG A 31 1.01 14.04 -10.72
CA ARG A 31 1.56 14.53 -9.46
C ARG A 31 1.51 13.47 -8.35
N LEU A 32 0.46 12.65 -8.29
CA LEU A 32 0.39 11.54 -7.33
C LEU A 32 1.49 10.49 -7.59
N ARG A 33 1.88 10.23 -8.85
CA ARG A 33 3.03 9.35 -9.17
C ARG A 33 4.33 9.90 -8.63
N GLU A 34 4.56 11.21 -8.78
CA GLU A 34 5.74 11.87 -8.23
C GLU A 34 5.76 11.78 -6.70
N LEU A 35 4.63 12.11 -6.05
CA LEU A 35 4.50 12.11 -4.59
C LEU A 35 4.63 10.70 -3.99
N ALA A 36 4.32 9.65 -4.75
CA ALA A 36 4.56 8.26 -4.33
C ALA A 36 6.06 7.94 -4.15
N GLY A 37 6.95 8.71 -4.77
CA GLY A 37 8.40 8.61 -4.62
C GLY A 37 9.01 9.59 -3.65
N ASP A 38 8.22 10.37 -2.92
CA ASP A 38 8.71 11.46 -2.07
C ASP A 38 9.61 10.97 -0.93
N GLU A 39 10.69 11.66 -0.62
CA GLU A 39 11.58 11.32 0.51
C GLU A 39 10.86 11.40 1.88
N ILE A 40 9.79 12.18 1.98
CA ILE A 40 9.06 12.45 3.21
C ILE A 40 7.96 11.41 3.39
N ARG A 41 8.14 10.50 4.35
CA ARG A 41 7.16 9.46 4.70
C ARG A 41 5.71 9.97 4.81
N PRO A 42 5.40 11.07 5.51
CA PRO A 42 4.06 11.64 5.50
C PRO A 42 3.46 11.89 4.11
N VAL A 43 4.25 12.33 3.13
CA VAL A 43 3.76 12.57 1.76
C VAL A 43 3.35 11.23 1.14
N ARG A 44 4.25 10.24 1.14
CA ARG A 44 3.98 8.90 0.59
C ARG A 44 2.78 8.23 1.25
N LEU A 45 2.66 8.36 2.58
CA LEU A 45 1.52 7.83 3.35
C LEU A 45 0.20 8.45 2.89
N TRP A 46 0.15 9.76 2.71
CA TRP A 46 -1.07 10.43 2.24
C TRP A 46 -1.34 10.16 0.77
N THR A 47 -0.31 9.96 -0.06
CA THR A 47 -0.47 9.47 -1.43
C THR A 47 -1.08 8.08 -1.45
N ALA A 48 -0.61 7.13 -0.65
CA ALA A 48 -1.22 5.80 -0.54
C ALA A 48 -2.69 5.84 -0.10
N ARG A 49 -3.08 6.87 0.65
CA ARG A 49 -4.44 7.11 1.12
C ARG A 49 -5.31 7.93 0.17
N ASN A 50 -4.77 8.46 -0.92
CA ASN A 50 -5.56 9.27 -1.84
C ASN A 50 -6.36 8.36 -2.78
N PRO A 51 -7.70 8.50 -2.86
CA PRO A 51 -8.57 7.67 -3.70
C PRO A 51 -8.16 7.63 -5.17
N ARG A 52 -7.50 8.69 -5.65
CA ARG A 52 -7.12 8.86 -7.05
C ARG A 52 -5.72 8.34 -7.36
N THR A 53 -5.02 7.77 -6.38
CA THR A 53 -3.65 7.31 -6.60
C THR A 53 -3.63 6.21 -7.65
N PRO A 54 -2.88 6.39 -8.76
CA PRO A 54 -2.83 5.42 -9.84
C PRO A 54 -2.30 4.06 -9.42
N ALA A 55 -2.71 3.00 -10.12
CA ALA A 55 -2.30 1.63 -9.84
C ALA A 55 -0.77 1.43 -9.84
N ASP A 56 -0.04 2.09 -10.74
CA ASP A 56 1.42 2.03 -10.81
C ASP A 56 2.10 2.71 -9.61
N ALA A 57 1.54 3.83 -9.13
CA ALA A 57 1.99 4.49 -7.92
C ALA A 57 1.70 3.64 -6.67
N LEU A 58 0.53 2.99 -6.60
CA LEU A 58 0.19 2.06 -5.52
C LEU A 58 1.11 0.84 -5.50
N ALA A 59 1.46 0.29 -6.66
CA ALA A 59 2.41 -0.81 -6.77
C ALA A 59 3.79 -0.43 -6.19
N ARG A 60 4.27 0.78 -6.47
CA ARG A 60 5.48 1.33 -5.85
C ARG A 60 5.36 1.46 -4.33
N LEU A 61 4.25 2.02 -3.85
CA LEU A 61 4.01 2.24 -2.41
C LEU A 61 3.82 0.93 -1.63
N LEU A 62 3.42 -0.15 -2.29
CA LEU A 62 3.33 -1.48 -1.69
C LEU A 62 4.71 -2.04 -1.30
N GLY A 63 5.77 -1.60 -1.97
CA GLY A 63 7.16 -1.91 -1.65
C GLY A 63 7.89 -0.83 -0.86
N ASP A 64 7.17 0.11 -0.24
CA ASP A 64 7.78 1.18 0.56
C ASP A 64 8.57 0.61 1.75
N ALA A 65 9.60 1.31 2.22
CA ALA A 65 10.32 0.89 3.42
C ALA A 65 9.49 1.04 4.72
N ASP A 66 8.45 1.88 4.71
CA ASP A 66 7.59 2.13 5.86
C ASP A 66 6.32 1.26 5.83
N GLU A 67 6.13 0.41 6.85
CA GLU A 67 4.99 -0.52 6.95
C GLU A 67 3.63 0.19 6.91
N SER A 68 3.52 1.41 7.45
CA SER A 68 2.26 2.15 7.40
C SER A 68 1.92 2.59 5.98
N VAL A 69 2.92 2.92 5.16
CA VAL A 69 2.72 3.22 3.73
C VAL A 69 2.29 1.97 2.98
N GLN A 70 3.01 0.85 3.16
CA GLN A 70 2.65 -0.44 2.56
C GLN A 70 1.22 -0.85 2.91
N TRP A 71 0.84 -0.74 4.19
CA TRP A 71 -0.49 -1.11 4.67
C TRP A 71 -1.60 -0.28 4.03
N ASN A 72 -1.39 1.04 3.85
CA ASN A 72 -2.39 1.88 3.19
C ASN A 72 -2.48 1.59 1.69
N ALA A 73 -1.37 1.27 1.03
CA ALA A 73 -1.39 0.79 -0.34
C ALA A 73 -2.15 -0.55 -0.45
N LEU A 74 -1.89 -1.51 0.44
CA LEU A 74 -2.59 -2.80 0.47
C LEU A 74 -4.10 -2.64 0.70
N LEU A 75 -4.52 -1.68 1.53
CA LEU A 75 -5.95 -1.43 1.77
C LEU A 75 -6.64 -0.63 0.66
N HIS A 76 -5.89 -0.09 -0.30
CA HIS A 76 -6.42 0.75 -1.37
C HIS A 76 -7.06 -0.11 -2.47
N THR A 77 -8.35 0.13 -2.78
CA THR A 77 -9.08 -0.68 -3.76
C THR A 77 -8.56 -0.53 -5.21
N GLY A 78 -7.71 0.45 -5.47
CA GLY A 78 -7.00 0.64 -6.73
C GLY A 78 -5.72 -0.19 -6.88
N THR A 79 -5.30 -0.93 -5.85
CA THR A 79 -4.03 -1.68 -5.89
C THR A 79 -4.13 -2.83 -6.88
N PRO A 80 -3.21 -2.92 -7.87
CA PRO A 80 -3.33 -3.89 -8.95
C PRO A 80 -3.02 -5.30 -8.46
N GLY A 81 -3.69 -6.29 -9.07
CA GLY A 81 -3.50 -7.71 -8.73
C GLY A 81 -2.06 -8.19 -8.85
N THR A 82 -1.32 -7.69 -9.83
CA THR A 82 0.11 -8.01 -10.03
C THR A 82 0.99 -7.54 -8.87
N ALA A 83 0.67 -6.41 -8.24
CA ALA A 83 1.40 -5.95 -7.06
C ALA A 83 1.08 -6.81 -5.83
N LEU A 84 -0.15 -7.31 -5.72
CA LEU A 84 -0.54 -8.25 -4.66
C LEU A 84 0.15 -9.61 -4.82
N GLU A 85 0.37 -10.07 -6.05
CA GLU A 85 1.17 -11.26 -6.35
C GLU A 85 2.61 -11.07 -5.88
N TRP A 86 3.24 -9.97 -6.28
CA TRP A 86 4.59 -9.64 -5.84
C TRP A 86 4.71 -9.58 -4.31
N LEU A 87 3.80 -8.88 -3.63
CA LEU A 87 3.82 -8.78 -2.16
C LEU A 87 3.65 -10.16 -1.49
N ALA A 88 2.79 -11.02 -2.04
CA ALA A 88 2.60 -12.37 -1.50
C ALA A 88 3.86 -13.22 -1.60
N ASP A 89 4.61 -13.09 -2.70
CA ASP A 89 5.85 -13.83 -2.93
C ASP A 89 7.00 -13.29 -2.06
N GLU A 90 7.12 -11.97 -1.92
CA GLU A 90 8.09 -11.33 -1.02
C GLU A 90 7.86 -11.72 0.45
N GLU A 91 6.61 -11.69 0.91
CA GLU A 91 6.24 -12.11 2.26
C GLU A 91 6.56 -13.60 2.50
N GLU A 92 6.28 -14.46 1.52
CA GLU A 92 6.61 -15.89 1.59
C GLU A 92 8.12 -16.11 1.64
N ALA A 93 8.90 -15.38 0.84
CA ALA A 93 10.36 -15.45 0.86
C ALA A 93 10.94 -14.99 2.20
N ARG A 94 10.37 -13.93 2.80
CA ARG A 94 10.87 -13.33 4.03
C ARG A 94 10.46 -14.09 5.30
N TYR A 95 9.21 -14.51 5.38
CA TYR A 95 8.61 -15.06 6.61
C TYR A 95 8.07 -16.48 6.46
N GLY A 96 8.17 -17.06 5.27
CA GLY A 96 7.60 -18.37 4.95
C GLY A 96 6.08 -18.35 4.86
N VAL A 97 5.48 -19.53 4.97
CA VAL A 97 4.04 -19.73 4.73
C VAL A 97 3.13 -19.38 5.93
N ARG A 98 3.69 -19.15 7.12
CA ARG A 98 2.92 -19.00 8.38
C ARG A 98 2.60 -17.56 8.79
N HIS A 99 3.17 -16.53 8.16
CA HIS A 99 2.88 -15.14 8.53
C HIS A 99 1.50 -14.70 7.98
N PHE A 100 0.62 -14.25 8.87
CA PHE A 100 -0.83 -14.20 8.61
C PHE A 100 -1.37 -12.81 8.19
N LEU A 101 -0.76 -11.71 8.66
CA LEU A 101 -1.38 -10.38 8.59
C LEU A 101 -1.60 -9.89 7.14
N CYS A 102 -0.54 -9.87 6.32
CA CYS A 102 -0.65 -9.43 4.93
C CYS A 102 -1.36 -10.46 4.04
N ARG A 103 -1.06 -11.76 4.20
CA ARG A 103 -1.62 -12.82 3.34
C ARG A 103 -3.14 -12.95 3.52
N SER A 104 -3.67 -12.79 4.73
CA SER A 104 -5.12 -12.76 4.97
C SER A 104 -5.77 -11.60 4.23
N LEU A 105 -5.20 -10.38 4.32
CA LEU A 105 -5.70 -9.23 3.57
C LEU A 105 -5.62 -9.45 2.05
N ILE A 106 -4.49 -9.96 1.54
CA ILE A 106 -4.36 -10.26 0.11
C ILE A 106 -5.41 -11.29 -0.32
N VAL A 107 -5.69 -12.34 0.46
CA VAL A 107 -6.75 -13.31 0.13
C VAL A 107 -8.11 -12.64 -0.03
N HIS A 108 -8.41 -11.56 0.69
CA HIS A 108 -9.70 -10.89 0.66
C HIS A 108 -9.74 -9.64 -0.21
N HIS A 109 -8.60 -9.18 -0.73
CA HIS A 109 -8.53 -7.95 -1.51
C HIS A 109 -9.37 -8.06 -2.80
N PRO A 110 -10.13 -7.00 -3.17
CA PRO A 110 -11.05 -7.03 -4.31
C PRO A 110 -10.36 -7.34 -5.64
N ASN A 111 -9.10 -6.91 -5.79
CA ASN A 111 -8.32 -7.11 -7.02
C ASN A 111 -7.38 -8.32 -6.96
N THR A 112 -7.50 -9.20 -5.97
CA THR A 112 -6.64 -10.39 -5.89
C THR A 112 -6.98 -11.37 -6.99
N PRO A 113 -6.02 -11.72 -7.86
CA PRO A 113 -6.23 -12.67 -8.94
C PRO A 113 -6.69 -14.03 -8.40
N ASP A 114 -7.59 -14.71 -9.12
CA ASP A 114 -8.17 -15.98 -8.67
C ASP A 114 -7.13 -17.09 -8.50
N ALA A 115 -6.08 -17.08 -9.32
CA ALA A 115 -4.96 -18.01 -9.17
C ALA A 115 -4.23 -17.80 -7.84
N LEU A 116 -3.89 -16.53 -7.53
CA LEU A 116 -3.28 -16.15 -6.26
C LEU A 116 -4.18 -16.50 -5.07
N ARG A 117 -5.46 -16.11 -5.12
CA ARG A 117 -6.44 -16.38 -4.06
C ARG A 117 -6.53 -17.87 -3.74
N ARG A 118 -6.64 -18.73 -4.77
CA ARG A 118 -6.66 -20.19 -4.60
C ARG A 118 -5.36 -20.73 -4.01
N ARG A 119 -4.20 -20.24 -4.47
CA ARG A 119 -2.89 -20.62 -3.92
C ARG A 119 -2.80 -20.31 -2.43
N LEU A 120 -3.14 -19.08 -2.04
CA LEU A 120 -3.08 -18.62 -0.65
C LEU A 120 -4.04 -19.39 0.26
N LEU A 121 -5.27 -19.68 -0.20
CA LEU A 121 -6.23 -20.48 0.57
C LEU A 121 -5.72 -21.92 0.81
N ARG A 122 -5.12 -22.57 -0.20
CA ARG A 122 -4.51 -23.90 -0.03
C ARG A 122 -3.33 -23.88 0.93
N ALA A 123 -2.58 -22.78 0.97
CA ALA A 123 -1.49 -22.58 1.91
C ALA A 123 -1.96 -22.25 3.34
N GLY A 124 -3.27 -22.17 3.60
CA GLY A 124 -3.82 -21.87 4.92
C GLY A 124 -3.74 -20.38 5.31
N ALA A 125 -3.57 -19.48 4.34
CA ALA A 125 -3.48 -18.04 4.58
C ALA A 125 -4.77 -17.41 5.16
N CYS A 126 -5.90 -18.13 5.12
CA CYS A 126 -7.10 -17.80 5.91
C CYS A 126 -7.53 -19.01 6.73
N GLY A 127 -7.71 -18.82 8.04
CA GLY A 127 -8.29 -19.82 8.94
C GLY A 127 -9.83 -19.81 8.96
N CYS A 128 -10.46 -19.05 8.08
CA CYS A 128 -11.91 -18.92 8.03
C CYS A 128 -12.56 -20.25 7.56
N PRO A 129 -13.41 -20.90 8.37
CA PRO A 129 -14.02 -22.17 7.99
C PRO A 129 -15.03 -21.95 6.87
N LYS A 130 -14.70 -22.35 5.64
CA LYS A 130 -15.56 -22.43 4.43
C LYS A 130 -16.35 -21.16 4.00
N TRP A 131 -16.32 -20.08 4.77
CA TRP A 131 -17.06 -18.83 4.53
C TRP A 131 -16.11 -17.62 4.46
N CYS A 132 -15.03 -17.75 3.68
CA CYS A 132 -14.18 -16.64 3.24
C CYS A 132 -15.04 -15.61 2.48
N GLY A 133 -15.70 -14.71 3.20
CA GLY A 133 -16.67 -13.74 2.65
C GLY A 133 -17.13 -12.66 3.64
N GLY A 134 -16.63 -12.68 4.89
CA GLY A 134 -16.76 -11.53 5.78
C GLY A 134 -16.03 -10.34 5.17
N ARG A 135 -16.72 -9.21 4.99
CA ARG A 135 -16.15 -8.01 4.37
C ARG A 135 -15.01 -7.49 5.23
N ILE A 136 -13.77 -7.83 4.89
CA ILE A 136 -12.64 -7.01 5.30
C ILE A 136 -12.86 -5.64 4.66
N PRO A 137 -12.94 -4.54 5.45
CA PRO A 137 -13.19 -3.22 4.89
C PRO A 137 -11.95 -2.75 4.15
N PHE A 138 -11.90 -2.99 2.83
CA PHE A 138 -11.00 -2.26 1.95
C PHE A 138 -11.52 -0.84 1.82
N ARG A 139 -10.61 0.12 1.77
CA ARG A 139 -10.98 1.54 1.72
C ARG A 139 -11.57 1.84 0.35
N ARG A 140 -12.90 1.75 0.21
CA ARG A 140 -13.65 2.49 -0.82
C ARG A 140 -13.65 3.95 -0.39
N LEU A 141 -12.64 4.69 -0.82
CA LEU A 141 -12.57 6.12 -0.59
C LEU A 141 -13.42 6.76 -1.69
N THR A 142 -14.65 7.14 -1.32
CA THR A 142 -15.51 8.01 -2.13
C THR A 142 -15.03 9.45 -2.05
#